data_AF-A0A2U3KXG6-F1
#
_entry.id   AF-A0A2U3KXG6-F1
#
_cell.length_a   1.000
_cell.length_b   1.000
_cell.length_c   1.000
_cell.angle_alpha   90.00
_cell.angle_beta   90.00
_cell.angle_gamma   90.00
#
_symmetry.space_group_name_H-M   'P 1'
#
loop_
_entity.id
_entity.type
_entity.pdbx_description
1 polymer ?
#
loop_
_entity_poly.entity_id
_entity_poly.type
_entity_poly.pdbx_seq_one_letter_code
_entity_poly.pdbx_strand_id
1 'polypeptide(L)' 'MHPRRFVAYVPGGGWVVFPAQENGWSLRHPARGLDPLHLREVPLSKADNTGLPQTEHALEYAEVA' A
#
# COMPACT_ATOMS: atom_id res chain seq x y z
N MET A 1 -10.20 -15.18 12.60
CA MET A 1 -10.41 -14.18 11.52
C MET A 1 -9.05 -13.80 10.98
N HIS A 2 -8.81 -13.90 9.66
CA HIS A 2 -7.54 -13.43 9.08
C HIS A 2 -7.52 -11.91 9.11
N PRO A 3 -6.52 -11.26 9.75
CA PRO A 3 -6.42 -9.80 9.74
C PRO A 3 -6.22 -9.35 8.28
N ARG A 4 -7.15 -8.55 7.76
CA ARG A 4 -7.01 -7.94 6.43
C ARG A 4 -5.77 -7.04 6.51
N ARG A 5 -4.73 -7.36 5.73
CA ARG A 5 -3.57 -6.50 5.54
C ARG A 5 -3.68 -5.87 4.17
N PHE A 6 -3.25 -4.64 4.05
CA PHE A 6 -3.07 -3.98 2.78
C PHE A 6 -1.62 -4.09 2.34
N VAL A 7 -1.41 -4.09 1.03
CA VAL A 7 -0.11 -4.03 0.40
C VAL A 7 -0.11 -2.81 -0.51
N ALA A 8 0.93 -1.99 -0.44
CA ALA A 8 1.11 -0.83 -1.29
C ALA A 8 2.55 -0.77 -1.81
N TYR A 9 2.74 -0.16 -2.97
CA TYR A 9 4.06 0.11 -3.53
C TYR A 9 4.51 1.50 -3.11
N VAL A 10 5.75 1.62 -2.61
CA VAL A 10 6.39 2.89 -2.27
C VAL A 10 7.54 3.14 -3.26
N PRO A 11 7.51 4.25 -4.03
CA PRO A 11 8.64 4.62 -4.88
C PRO A 11 9.95 4.67 -4.09
N GLY A 12 11.00 4.03 -4.61
CA GLY A 12 12.31 3.93 -3.94
C GLY A 12 12.37 2.98 -2.73
N GLY A 13 11.24 2.49 -2.21
CA GLY A 13 11.17 1.59 -1.05
C GLY A 13 10.62 0.19 -1.35
N GLY A 14 9.96 0.01 -2.49
CA GLY A 14 9.36 -1.26 -2.90
C GLY A 14 8.00 -1.53 -2.25
N TRP A 15 7.61 -2.81 -2.23
CA TRP A 15 6.31 -3.24 -1.67
C TRP A 15 6.35 -3.28 -0.13
N VAL A 16 5.35 -2.67 0.49
CA VAL A 16 5.14 -2.68 1.94
C VAL A 16 3.79 -3.28 2.29
N VAL A 17 3.70 -3.90 3.46
CA VAL A 17 2.46 -4.42 4.03
C VAL A 17 2.13 -3.68 5.32
N PHE A 18 0.86 -3.40 5.54
CA PHE A 18 0.36 -2.70 6.73
C PHE A 18 -1.03 -3.21 7.15
N PRO A 19 -1.40 -3.12 8.44
CA PRO A 19 -2.71 -3.60 8.91
C PRO A 19 -3.86 -2.71 8.41
N ALA A 20 -5.00 -3.32 8.08
CA ALA A 20 -6.25 -2.61 7.75
C ALA A 20 -6.94 -2.07 9.02
N GLN A 21 -6.29 -1.14 9.68
CA GLN A 21 -6.80 -0.45 10.88
C GLN A 21 -6.42 1.02 10.83
N GLU A 22 -7.02 1.81 11.72
CA GLU A 22 -6.71 3.23 11.86
C GLU A 22 -5.20 3.45 12.07
N ASN A 23 -4.61 4.38 11.31
CA ASN A 23 -3.17 4.67 11.32
C ASN A 23 -2.25 3.47 11.05
N GLY A 24 -2.77 2.39 10.46
CA GLY A 24 -2.02 1.18 10.16
C GLY A 24 -0.77 1.41 9.30
N TRP A 25 -0.78 2.44 8.45
CA TRP A 25 0.36 2.84 7.61
C TRP A 25 1.64 3.11 8.40
N SER A 26 1.54 3.63 9.62
CA SER A 26 2.69 3.87 10.49
C SER A 26 3.36 2.58 10.98
N LEU A 27 2.65 1.44 10.89
CA LEU A 27 3.13 0.11 11.25
C LEU A 27 3.59 -0.69 10.03
N ARG A 28 3.75 -0.03 8.87
CA ARG A 28 4.18 -0.69 7.63
C ARG A 28 5.57 -1.27 7.76
N HIS A 29 5.79 -2.40 7.10
CA HIS A 29 7.11 -3.00 6.97
C HIS A 29 7.29 -3.57 5.55
N PRO A 30 8.54 -3.81 5.11
CA PRO A 30 8.79 -4.44 3.81
C PRO A 30 8.01 -5.74 3.67
N ALA A 31 7.34 -5.91 2.54
CA ALA A 31 6.63 -7.13 2.23
C ALA A 31 7.62 -8.22 1.81
N ARG A 32 7.44 -9.44 2.33
CA ARG A 32 8.24 -10.62 1.98
C ARG A 32 7.31 -11.77 1.61
N GLY A 33 7.65 -12.53 0.58
CA GLY A 33 6.87 -13.69 0.15
C GLY A 33 5.47 -13.32 -0.35
N LEU A 34 5.33 -12.17 -1.03
CA LEU A 34 4.09 -11.83 -1.72
C LEU A 34 3.85 -12.83 -2.84
N ASP A 35 2.80 -13.63 -2.72
CA ASP A 35 2.31 -14.49 -3.79
C ASP A 35 1.19 -13.75 -4.54
N PRO A 36 1.37 -13.43 -5.84
CA PRO A 36 0.34 -12.79 -6.64
C PRO A 36 -1.01 -13.51 -6.64
N LEU A 37 -1.04 -14.84 -6.45
CA LEU A 37 -2.29 -15.62 -6.37
C LEU A 37 -3.11 -15.29 -5.12
N HIS A 38 -2.48 -14.70 -4.10
CA HIS A 38 -3.11 -14.30 -2.85
C HIS A 38 -3.31 -12.78 -2.74
N LEU A 39 -2.97 -12.02 -3.78
CA LEU A 39 -3.18 -10.58 -3.84
C LEU A 39 -4.43 -10.25 -4.65
N ARG A 40 -5.11 -9.20 -4.21
CA ARG A 40 -6.25 -8.63 -4.91
C ARG A 40 -6.12 -7.12 -4.92
N GLU A 41 -6.22 -6.54 -6.11
CA GLU A 41 -6.37 -5.10 -6.27
C GLU A 41 -7.72 -4.63 -5.72
N VAL A 42 -7.70 -3.57 -4.92
CA VAL A 42 -8.88 -2.98 -4.30
C VAL A 42 -8.86 -1.47 -4.47
N PRO A 43 -10.03 -0.81 -4.54
CA PRO A 43 -10.09 0.65 -4.58
C PRO A 43 -9.39 1.28 -3.38
N LEU A 44 -8.76 2.43 -3.59
CA LEU A 44 -8.01 3.15 -2.56
C LEU A 44 -8.88 3.55 -1.36
N SER A 45 -10.18 3.79 -1.59
CA SER A 45 -11.17 4.06 -0.53
C SER A 45 -11.34 2.91 0.48
N LYS A 46 -10.88 1.69 0.17
CA LYS A 46 -10.83 0.60 1.16
C LYS A 46 -9.74 0.81 2.22
N ALA A 47 -8.73 1.62 1.92
CA ALA A 47 -7.64 1.96 2.83
C ALA A 47 -7.88 3.31 3.55
N ASP A 48 -9.10 3.84 3.53
CA ASP A 48 -9.45 5.04 4.30
C ASP A 48 -9.14 4.86 5.79
N ASN A 49 -8.76 5.96 6.45
CA ASN A 49 -8.34 6.01 7.85
C ASN A 49 -7.07 5.22 8.21
N THR A 50 -6.47 4.48 7.28
CA THR A 50 -5.21 3.75 7.56
C THR A 50 -3.99 4.67 7.62
N GLY A 51 -4.13 5.93 7.21
CA GLY A 51 -3.01 6.86 7.09
C GLY A 51 -2.13 6.62 5.86
N LEU A 52 -2.53 5.71 4.96
CA LEU A 52 -1.90 5.57 3.64
C LEU A 52 -2.02 6.92 2.90
N PRO A 53 -0.90 7.51 2.44
CA PRO A 53 -0.94 8.70 1.61
C PRO A 53 -1.83 8.46 0.40
N GLN A 54 -2.91 9.22 0.30
CA GLN A 54 -3.79 9.24 -0.87
C GLN A 54 -3.08 10.09 -1.92
N THR A 55 -2.02 9.55 -2.53
CA THR A 55 -1.14 10.36 -3.37
C THR A 55 -1.79 10.57 -4.74
N GLU A 56 -2.24 11.80 -4.98
CA GLU A 56 -2.58 12.36 -6.29
C GLU A 56 -1.33 12.58 -7.18
N HIS A 57 -0.13 12.35 -6.64
CA HIS A 57 1.18 12.71 -7.21
C HIS A 57 2.14 11.54 -7.53
N ALA A 58 1.66 10.31 -7.70
CA ALA A 58 2.55 9.20 -8.10
C ALA A 58 2.85 9.17 -9.62
N LEU A 59 2.21 10.05 -10.40
CA LEU A 59 2.35 10.13 -11.86
C LEU A 59 3.23 11.30 -12.33
N GLU A 60 3.69 12.18 -11.44
CA GLU A 60 4.36 13.44 -11.81
C GLU A 60 5.87 13.32 -12.09
N TYR A 61 6.41 12.11 -12.21
CA TYR A 61 7.79 11.90 -12.70
C TYR A 61 7.85 11.23 -14.08
N ALA A 62 6.72 11.19 -14.80
CA ALA A 62 6.72 10.96 -16.25
C ALA A 62 6.94 12.28 -17.01
N GLU A 63 7.93 13.09 -16.62
CA GLU A 63 8.50 14.07 -17.57
C GLU A 63 9.75 13.46 -18.21
N VAL A 64 9.58 13.17 -19.49
CA VAL A 64 10.64 12.90 -20.44
C VAL A 64 11.48 14.17 -20.57
N ALA A 65 12.78 14.06 -20.33
CA ALA A 65 13.81 14.90 -20.92
C ALA A 65 15.01 14.02 -21.30
#